data_AF-A0A392QV70-F1
#
_entry.id   AF-A0A392QV70-F1
#
_cell.length_a   1.000
_cell.length_b   1.000
_cell.length_c   1.000
_cell.angle_alpha   90.00
_cell.angle_beta   90.00
_cell.angle_gamma   90.00
#
_symmetry.space_group_name_H-M   'P 1'
#
loop_
_entity.id
_entity.type
_entity.pdbx_description
1 polymer ?
#
loop_
_entity_poly.entity_id
_entity_poly.type
_entity_poly.pdbx_seq_one_letter_code
_entity_poly.pdbx_strand_id
1 'polypeptide(L)' 'MQETLVANGLRERVILRVDGGFRSGVDVMMAAIMGADEYGFGSVAMIATGCVMARICHTNNCPVGVASQ' A
#
# COMPACT_ATOMS: atom_id res chain seq x y z
N MET A 1 8.16 14.76 -0.85
CA MET A 1 9.30 13.84 -1.10
C MET A 1 9.72 13.83 -2.57
N GLN A 2 8.79 13.72 -3.52
CA GLN A 2 9.12 13.81 -4.97
C GLN A 2 9.87 15.10 -5.35
N GLU A 3 9.45 16.26 -4.82
CA GLU A 3 10.10 17.56 -5.10
C GLU A 3 11.53 17.65 -4.55
N THR A 4 11.77 17.08 -3.37
CA THR A 4 13.10 17.04 -2.75
C THR A 4 14.06 16.12 -3.51
N LEU A 5 13.60 15.02 -4.10
CA LEU A 5 14.43 14.14 -4.94
C LEU A 5 14.77 14.75 -6.31
N VAL A 6 13.85 15.52 -6.90
CA VAL A 6 14.13 16.30 -8.13
C VAL A 6 15.19 17.36 -7.84
N ALA A 7 15.04 18.11 -6.75
CA ALA A 7 15.98 19.17 -6.38
C ALA A 7 17.41 18.65 -6.11
N ASN A 8 17.54 17.37 -5.71
CA ASN A 8 18.82 16.73 -5.47
C ASN A 8 19.35 15.92 -6.66
N GLY A 9 18.67 15.91 -7.82
CA GLY A 9 19.11 15.16 -9.01
C GLY A 9 19.14 13.64 -8.84
N LEU A 10 18.48 13.10 -7.81
CA LEU A 10 18.50 11.67 -7.45
C LEU A 10 17.28 10.90 -7.96
N ARG A 11 16.36 11.57 -8.67
CA ARG A 11 15.08 10.99 -9.07
C ARG A 11 15.21 9.76 -9.98
N GLU A 12 16.22 9.70 -10.82
CA GLU A 12 16.44 8.56 -11.74
C GLU A 12 17.17 7.38 -11.09
N ARG A 13 17.58 7.51 -9.81
CA ARG A 13 18.32 6.47 -9.08
C ARG A 13 17.49 5.75 -8.03
N VAL A 14 16.26 6.19 -7.77
CA VAL A 14 15.45 5.68 -6.65
C VAL A 14 14.04 5.38 -7.14
N ILE A 15 13.57 4.17 -6.86
CA ILE A 15 12.20 3.74 -7.13
C ILE A 15 11.30 4.28 -6.01
N LEU A 16 10.32 5.11 -6.34
CA LEU A 16 9.35 5.62 -5.36
C LEU A 16 8.20 4.64 -5.20
N ARG A 17 8.26 3.83 -4.14
CA ARG A 17 7.14 2.98 -3.71
C ARG A 17 6.18 3.75 -2.83
N VAL A 18 4.90 3.67 -3.14
CA VAL A 18 3.81 4.19 -2.31
C VAL A 18 2.88 3.06 -1.90
N ASP A 19 2.37 3.14 -0.68
CA ASP A 19 1.35 2.26 -0.13
C ASP A 19 0.43 3.09 0.78
N GLY A 20 -0.87 2.75 0.80
CA GLY A 20 -1.82 3.43 1.68
C GLY A 20 -3.19 3.60 1.07
N GLY A 21 -4.15 2.78 1.52
CA GLY A 21 -5.57 2.99 1.20
C GLY A 21 -5.98 2.75 -0.25
N PHE A 22 -5.10 2.27 -1.12
CA PHE A 22 -5.41 1.94 -2.50
C PHE A 22 -6.53 0.89 -2.57
N ARG A 23 -7.73 1.33 -2.99
CA ARG A 23 -8.92 0.48 -3.12
C ARG A 23 -9.31 0.25 -4.57
N SER A 24 -8.91 1.16 -5.46
CA SER A 24 -9.27 1.10 -6.87
C SER A 24 -8.15 1.61 -7.77
N GLY A 25 -8.22 1.28 -9.07
CA GLY A 25 -7.22 1.72 -10.05
C GLY A 25 -7.09 3.24 -10.18
N VAL A 26 -8.11 4.00 -9.79
CA VAL A 26 -8.05 5.48 -9.74
C VAL A 26 -7.02 5.96 -8.72
N ASP A 27 -6.93 5.30 -7.56
CA ASP A 27 -5.97 5.68 -6.52
C ASP A 27 -4.53 5.40 -6.99
N VAL A 28 -4.36 4.32 -7.75
CA VAL A 28 -3.09 3.95 -8.40
C VAL A 28 -2.71 5.00 -9.47
N MET A 29 -3.66 5.41 -10.32
CA MET A 29 -3.40 6.46 -11.31
C MET A 29 -3.05 7.80 -10.66
N MET A 30 -3.76 8.18 -9.59
CA MET A 30 -3.45 9.40 -8.85
C MET A 30 -2.02 9.35 -8.28
N ALA A 31 -1.63 8.23 -7.69
CA ALA A 31 -0.27 8.01 -7.23
C ALA A 31 0.77 8.05 -8.36
N ALA A 32 0.45 7.49 -9.53
CA ALA A 32 1.32 7.54 -10.72
C ALA A 32 1.58 8.98 -11.18
N ILE A 33 0.52 9.79 -11.24
CA ILE A 33 0.61 11.21 -11.62
C ILE A 33 1.43 12.00 -10.60
N MET A 34 1.36 11.63 -9.32
CA MET A 34 2.17 12.22 -8.25
C MET A 34 3.64 11.75 -8.25
N GLY A 35 4.03 10.87 -9.18
CA GLY A 35 5.41 10.44 -9.39
C GLY A 35 5.81 9.19 -8.60
N ALA A 36 4.87 8.29 -8.32
CA ALA A 36 5.17 6.95 -7.81
C ALA A 36 5.54 5.98 -8.94
N ASP A 37 6.51 5.12 -8.67
CA ASP A 37 6.99 4.07 -9.59
C ASP A 37 6.46 2.68 -9.19
N GLU A 38 6.18 2.45 -7.91
CA GLU A 38 5.67 1.19 -7.38
C GLU A 38 4.48 1.38 -6.42
N TYR A 39 3.56 0.42 -6.41
CA TYR A 39 2.31 0.49 -5.65
C TYR A 39 2.15 -0.74 -4.74
N GLY A 40 2.06 -0.52 -3.44
CA GLY A 40 1.86 -1.55 -2.43
C GLY A 40 0.39 -1.67 -2.00
N PHE A 41 -0.15 -2.90 -2.03
CA PHE A 41 -1.51 -3.19 -1.58
C PHE A 41 -1.48 -4.07 -0.32
N GLY A 42 -1.68 -3.47 0.86
CA GLY A 42 -1.73 -4.20 2.14
C GLY A 42 -3.15 -4.67 2.49
N SER A 43 -4.00 -3.73 2.91
CA SER A 43 -5.34 -4.06 3.42
C SER A 43 -6.25 -4.73 2.38
N VAL A 44 -6.17 -4.31 1.13
CA VAL A 44 -6.97 -4.91 0.05
C VAL A 44 -6.51 -6.32 -0.28
N ALA A 45 -5.20 -6.59 -0.26
CA ALA A 45 -4.67 -7.94 -0.42
C ALA A 45 -5.14 -8.86 0.72
N MET A 46 -5.15 -8.36 1.96
CA MET A 46 -5.72 -9.10 3.09
C MET A 46 -7.22 -9.37 2.94
N ILE A 47 -8.00 -8.42 2.43
CA ILE A 47 -9.43 -8.63 2.18
C ILE A 47 -9.62 -9.71 1.11
N ALA A 48 -8.81 -9.70 0.05
CA ALA A 48 -8.85 -10.71 -1.00
C ALA A 48 -8.52 -12.13 -0.49
N THR A 49 -7.64 -12.26 0.52
CA THR A 49 -7.35 -13.55 1.16
C THR A 49 -8.40 -13.97 2.20
N GLY A 50 -9.43 -13.16 2.45
CA GLY A 50 -10.55 -13.49 3.32
C GLY A 50 -10.67 -12.63 4.58
N CYS A 51 -9.86 -11.57 4.75
CA CYS A 51 -10.00 -10.66 5.89
C CYS A 51 -11.36 -9.95 5.83
N VAL A 52 -12.20 -10.21 6.83
CA VAL A 52 -13.51 -9.53 7.01
C VAL A 52 -13.41 -8.19 7.74
N MET A 53 -12.19 -7.62 7.86
CA MET A 53 -11.93 -6.41 8.64
C MET A 53 -12.48 -6.46 10.09
N ALA A 54 -12.31 -7.60 10.78
CA ALA A 54 -12.72 -7.75 12.17
C ALA A 54 -11.93 -6.86 13.16
N ARG A 55 -10.76 -6.33 12.75
CA ARG A 55 -9.87 -5.45 13.55
C ARG A 55 -9.39 -6.02 14.89
N ILE A 56 -9.55 -7.32 15.10
CA ILE A 56 -9.07 -8.07 16.27
C ILE A 56 -7.75 -8.82 16.00
N CYS A 57 -6.98 -8.37 15.00
CA CYS A 57 -5.73 -9.02 14.62
C CYS A 57 -4.72 -9.10 15.79
N HIS A 58 -4.73 -8.11 16.69
CA HIS A 58 -3.87 -8.07 17.88
C HIS A 58 -4.25 -9.12 18.95
N THR A 59 -5.43 -9.72 18.86
CA THR A 59 -5.96 -10.70 19.82
C THR A 59 -5.66 -12.14 19.38
N ASN A 60 -4.96 -12.34 18.27
CA ASN A 60 -4.65 -13.65 17.66
C ASN A 60 -5.88 -14.57 17.45
N ASN A 61 -7.09 -13.99 17.42
CA ASN A 61 -8.35 -14.69 17.26
C ASN A 61 -9.00 -14.25 15.94
N CYS A 62 -8.29 -14.40 14.84
CA CYS A 62 -8.82 -14.05 13.54
C CYS A 62 -9.87 -15.10 13.12
N PRO A 63 -11.15 -14.72 12.90
CA PRO A 63 -12.22 -15.69 12.60
C PRO A 63 -12.01 -16.42 11.26
N VAL A 64 -11.16 -15.85 10.40
CA VAL A 64 -10.84 -16.32 9.05
C VAL A 64 -9.41 -16.85 8.95
N GLY A 65 -8.65 -16.88 10.05
CA GLY A 65 -7.28 -17.39 10.08
C GLY A 65 -6.24 -16.57 9.33
N VAL A 66 -6.60 -15.44 8.72
CA VAL A 66 -5.68 -14.61 7.91
C VAL A 66 -4.55 -14.00 8.75
N ALA A 67 -4.82 -13.69 10.02
CA ALA A 67 -3.86 -13.13 10.96
C ALA A 67 -3.94 -13.87 12.31
N SER A 68 -3.91 -15.21 12.26
CA SER A 68 -3.72 -16.08 13.41
C SER A 68 -2.40 -16.84 13.23
N GLN A 69 -1.65 -17.05 14.32
CA GLN A 69 -0.56 -18.04 14.35
C GLN A 69 -1.09 -19.47 14.33
#